data_AF-A0A4U6UA24-F1
#
_entry.id   AF-A0A4U6UA24-F1
#
_cell.length_a   1.000
_cell.length_b   1.000
_cell.length_c   1.000
_cell.angle_alpha   90.00
_cell.angle_beta   90.00
_cell.angle_gamma   90.00
#
_symmetry.space_group_name_H-M   'P 1'
#
loop_
_entity.id
_entity.type
_entity.pdbx_description
1 polymer ?
#
loop_
_entity_poly.entity_id
_entity_poly.type
_entity_poly.pdbx_seq_one_letter_code
_entity_poly.pdbx_strand_id
1 'polypeptide(L)'
;MKTAYVLEQMSWASSGAGQLVIIECEGVAFTVTEGNEVAEVARGGGARVLGCESFLDAATGTRRHFVDVQGKAEAMLFLVSVDEDQRRIVDVRRFS
;
A
#
# COMPACT_ATOMS: atom_id res chain seq x y z
N MET A 1 8.56 8.04 -26.10
CA MET A 1 8.69 7.48 -24.74
C MET A 1 7.67 6.37 -24.60
N LYS A 2 8.12 5.11 -24.48
CA LYS A 2 7.26 3.93 -24.39
C LYS A 2 7.27 3.50 -22.93
N THR A 3 6.24 3.91 -22.17
CA THR A 3 6.08 3.49 -20.78
C THR A 3 5.61 2.03 -20.78
N ALA A 4 6.53 1.12 -20.53
CA ALA A 4 6.21 -0.29 -20.31
C ALA A 4 5.68 -0.44 -18.88
N TYR A 5 4.39 -0.75 -18.75
CA TYR A 5 3.81 -1.22 -17.50
C TYR A 5 4.22 -2.68 -17.33
N VAL A 6 5.22 -2.94 -16.48
CA VAL A 6 5.52 -4.29 -16.02
C VAL A 6 4.57 -4.60 -14.87
N LEU A 7 3.52 -5.37 -15.15
CA LEU A 7 2.61 -5.93 -14.15
C LEU A 7 3.27 -7.20 -13.59
N GLU A 8 4.15 -7.04 -12.59
CA GLU A 8 4.76 -8.19 -11.91
C GLU A 8 3.93 -8.58 -10.68
N GLN A 9 3.18 -9.67 -10.84
CA GLN A 9 2.68 -10.61 -9.83
C GLN A 9 2.24 -10.04 -8.46
N MET A 10 1.01 -9.51 -8.41
CA MET A 10 0.26 -9.31 -7.16
C MET A 10 -0.34 -10.66 -6.70
N SER A 11 0.06 -11.15 -5.53
CA SER A 11 -0.59 -12.29 -4.87
C SER A 11 -1.69 -11.79 -3.94
N TRP A 12 -2.94 -12.21 -4.15
CA TRP A 12 -4.08 -11.84 -3.30
C TRP A 12 -4.38 -12.96 -2.29
N ALA A 13 -4.24 -12.67 -1.00
CA ALA A 13 -4.73 -13.53 0.07
C ALA A 13 -6.07 -13.00 0.60
N SER A 14 -7.13 -13.81 0.51
CA SER A 14 -8.48 -13.48 1.00
C SER A 14 -8.78 -14.25 2.30
N SER A 15 -9.12 -13.55 3.38
CA SER A 15 -9.79 -14.15 4.54
C SER A 15 -11.05 -13.33 4.90
N GLY A 16 -12.19 -14.00 5.07
CA GLY A 16 -13.50 -13.36 5.15
C GLY A 16 -14.00 -13.10 6.57
N ALA A 17 -14.32 -11.84 6.85
CA ALA A 17 -15.46 -11.27 7.61
C ALA A 17 -15.10 -9.80 7.88
N GLY A 18 -15.59 -8.87 7.04
CA GLY A 18 -15.02 -7.51 6.93
C GLY A 18 -13.63 -7.58 6.32
N GLN A 19 -13.55 -7.98 5.05
CA GLN A 19 -12.35 -8.51 4.42
C GLN A 19 -11.22 -7.47 4.38
N LEU A 20 -10.32 -7.53 5.37
CA LEU A 20 -9.07 -6.80 5.39
C LEU A 20 -8.20 -7.37 4.25
N VAL A 21 -8.27 -6.72 3.07
CA VAL A 21 -7.43 -7.08 1.93
C VAL A 21 -6.01 -6.63 2.24
N ILE A 22 -5.12 -7.59 2.43
CA ILE A 22 -3.70 -7.34 2.63
C ILE A 22 -3.01 -7.39 1.26
N ILE A 23 -2.36 -6.30 0.86
CA ILE A 23 -1.56 -6.26 -0.37
C ILE A 23 -0.08 -6.30 0.00
N GLU A 24 0.60 -7.37 -0.41
CA GLU A 24 2.05 -7.51 -0.23
C GLU A 24 2.81 -6.86 -1.40
N CYS A 25 3.78 -6.01 -1.10
CA CYS A 25 4.74 -5.44 -2.03
C CYS A 25 6.14 -5.50 -1.40
N GLU A 26 7.05 -6.24 -2.03
CA GLU A 26 8.45 -6.38 -1.59
C GLU A 26 8.63 -6.83 -0.12
N GLY A 27 7.72 -7.68 0.36
CA GLY A 27 7.75 -8.20 1.74
C GLY A 27 7.09 -7.27 2.78
N VAL A 28 6.56 -6.14 2.35
CA VAL A 28 5.74 -5.23 3.16
C VAL A 28 4.28 -5.46 2.83
N ALA A 29 3.43 -5.70 3.83
CA ALA A 29 2.00 -5.88 3.62
C ALA A 29 1.23 -4.62 4.04
N PHE A 30 0.32 -4.16 3.19
CA PHE A 30 -0.50 -2.97 3.44
C PHE A 30 -1.96 -3.35 3.64
N THR A 31 -2.62 -2.62 4.53
CA THR A 31 -4.04 -2.80 4.85
C THR A 31 -4.72 -1.45 4.99
N VAL A 32 -6.01 -1.37 4.67
CA VAL A 32 -6.81 -0.17 4.89
C VAL A 32 -7.49 -0.27 6.25
N THR A 33 -7.32 0.77 7.06
CA THR A 33 -7.98 0.92 8.36
C THR A 33 -9.41 1.44 8.19
N GLU A 34 -10.18 1.47 9.27
CA GLU A 34 -11.55 1.99 9.25
C GLU A 34 -11.64 3.46 8.82
N GLY A 35 -10.59 4.25 9.07
CA GLY A 35 -10.50 5.66 8.68
C GLY A 35 -10.02 5.91 7.25
N ASN A 36 -9.94 4.88 6.40
CA ASN A 36 -9.31 4.91 5.08
C ASN A 36 -7.80 5.23 5.11
N GLU A 37 -7.18 5.21 6.29
CA GLU A 37 -5.73 5.31 6.43
C GLU A 37 -5.08 3.97 6.12
N VAL A 38 -3.82 3.99 5.70
CA VAL A 38 -3.06 2.77 5.40
C VAL A 38 -2.26 2.36 6.62
N ALA A 39 -2.46 1.11 7.07
CA ALA A 39 -1.65 0.46 8.09
C ALA A 39 -0.73 -0.60 7.46
N GLU A 40 0.48 -0.72 7.99
CA GLU A 40 1.50 -1.68 7.56
C GLU A 40 1.50 -2.93 8.45
N VAL A 41 1.67 -4.10 7.84
CA VAL A 41 1.96 -5.38 8.49
C VAL A 41 3.27 -5.90 7.92
N ALA A 42 4.35 -5.80 8.70
CA ALA A 42 5.66 -6.31 8.30
C ALA A 42 5.69 -7.84 8.36
N ARG A 43 5.92 -8.52 7.23
CA ARG A 43 6.13 -9.97 7.24
C ARG A 43 7.53 -10.27 7.76
N GLY A 44 7.64 -10.72 9.01
CA GLY A 44 8.92 -11.14 9.62
C GLY A 44 9.64 -10.09 10.46
N GLY A 45 8.95 -9.04 10.93
CA GLY A 45 9.41 -8.18 12.03
C GLY A 45 10.58 -7.23 11.71
N GLY A 46 10.91 -7.03 10.43
CA GLY A 46 12.05 -6.22 10.00
C GLY A 46 11.72 -4.86 9.38
N ALA A 47 10.43 -4.52 9.21
CA ALA A 47 9.98 -3.26 8.64
C ALA A 47 9.16 -2.47 9.67
N ARG A 48 9.30 -1.14 9.66
CA ARG A 48 8.49 -0.22 10.46
C ARG A 48 8.16 1.03 9.67
N VAL A 49 6.94 1.54 9.83
CA VAL A 49 6.54 2.86 9.33
C VAL A 49 7.29 3.96 10.08
N LEU A 50 7.84 4.92 9.34
CA LEU A 50 8.41 6.17 9.88
C LEU A 50 7.43 7.33 9.77
N GLY A 51 6.59 7.34 8.74
CA GLY A 51 5.62 8.39 8.46
C GLY A 51 4.63 7.98 7.39
N CYS A 52 3.46 8.64 7.40
CA CYS A 52 2.43 8.50 6.38
C CYS A 52 1.83 9.87 6.09
N GLU A 53 1.92 10.30 4.83
CA GLU A 53 1.24 11.50 4.33
C GLU A 53 0.20 11.10 3.31
N SER A 54 -0.92 11.83 3.23
CA SER A 54 -1.98 11.50 2.30
C SER A 54 -2.60 12.72 1.62
N PHE A 55 -3.08 12.50 0.40
CA PHE A 55 -3.79 13.50 -0.39
C PHE A 55 -4.82 12.84 -1.29
N LEU A 56 -5.89 13.59 -1.62
CA LEU A 56 -6.91 13.11 -2.53
C LEU A 56 -6.48 13.34 -3.99
N ASP A 57 -6.51 12.30 -4.81
CA ASP A 57 -6.37 12.40 -6.25
C ASP A 57 -7.75 12.58 -6.90
N ALA A 58 -8.08 13.83 -7.23
CA ALA A 58 -9.37 14.16 -7.83
C ALA A 58 -9.59 13.54 -9.22
N ALA A 59 -8.53 13.14 -9.93
CA ALA A 59 -8.67 12.54 -11.26
C ALA A 59 -9.12 11.08 -11.20
N THR A 60 -8.66 10.35 -10.18
CA THR A 60 -8.99 8.93 -9.98
C THR A 60 -10.06 8.72 -8.91
N GLY A 61 -10.34 9.73 -8.08
CA GLY A 61 -11.22 9.61 -6.92
C GLY A 61 -10.60 8.79 -5.78
N THR A 62 -9.29 8.54 -5.82
CA THR A 62 -8.60 7.72 -4.81
C THR A 62 -7.80 8.61 -3.86
N ARG A 63 -7.73 8.22 -2.59
CA ARG A 63 -6.76 8.81 -1.66
C ARG A 63 -5.42 8.10 -1.82
N ARG A 64 -4.37 8.88 -2.04
CA ARG A 64 -3.00 8.40 -2.20
C ARG A 64 -2.22 8.65 -0.91
N HIS A 65 -1.52 7.62 -0.45
CA HIS A 65 -0.71 7.63 0.75
C HIS A 65 0.75 7.41 0.38
N PHE A 66 1.63 8.33 0.78
CA PHE A 66 3.06 8.11 0.80
C PHE A 66 3.44 7.51 2.16
N VAL A 67 4.00 6.31 2.15
CA VAL A 67 4.36 5.56 3.36
C VAL A 67 5.87 5.35 3.37
N ASP A 68 6.53 6.01 4.31
CA ASP A 68 7.96 5.82 4.58
C ASP A 68 8.14 4.58 5.44
N VAL A 69 8.84 3.57 4.92
CA VAL A 69 9.08 2.29 5.58
C VAL A 69 10.57 2.08 5.78
N GLN A 70 11.00 1.97 7.03
CA GLN A 70 12.35 1.51 7.34
C GLN A 70 12.38 -0.02 7.36
N GLY A 71 12.89 -0.61 6.28
CA GLY A 71 13.24 -2.03 6.26
C GLY A 71 14.57 -2.30 6.97
N LYS A 72 14.93 -3.58 7.06
CA LYS A 72 16.14 -4.04 7.76
C LYS A 72 17.43 -3.54 7.12
N ALA A 73 17.46 -3.42 5.80
CA ALA A 73 18.66 -3.06 5.04
C ALA A 73 18.57 -1.65 4.42
N GLU A 74 17.37 -1.17 4.14
CA GLU A 74 17.12 0.08 3.41
C GLU A 74 15.83 0.75 3.89
N ALA A 75 15.75 2.06 3.67
CA ALA A 75 14.49 2.80 3.75
C ALA A 75 13.80 2.73 2.38
N MET A 76 12.50 2.52 2.39
CA MET A 76 11.66 2.36 1.21
C MET A 76 10.53 3.38 1.28
N LEU A 77 10.12 3.87 0.11
CA LEU A 77 8.95 4.75 0.00
C LEU A 77 7.91 4.07 -0.87
N PHE A 78 6.70 3.92 -0.34
CA PHE A 78 5.57 3.35 -1.06
C PHE A 78 4.51 4.41 -1.32
N LEU A 79 3.89 4.34 -2.50
CA LEU A 79 2.62 5.00 -2.80
C LEU A 79 1.51 3.96 -2.80
N VAL A 80 0.55 4.14 -1.91
CA VAL A 80 -0.61 3.27 -1.76
C VAL A 80 -1.85 4.07 -2.15
N SER A 81 -2.60 3.58 -3.13
CA SER A 81 -3.85 4.20 -3.55
C SER A 81 -5.03 3.45 -2.95
N VAL A 82 -5.91 4.18 -2.28
CA VAL A 82 -7.10 3.68 -1.60
C VAL A 82 -8.35 4.25 -2.27
N ASP A 83 -9.27 3.37 -2.62
CA ASP A 83 -10.66 3.73 -2.92
C ASP A 83 -11.40 3.85 -1.59
N GLU A 84 -11.74 5.08 -1.20
CA GLU A 84 -12.34 5.40 0.11
C GLU A 84 -13.80 4.91 0.23
N ASP A 85 -14.52 4.81 -0.89
CA ASP A 85 -15.91 4.38 -0.93
C ASP A 85 -15.99 2.86 -0.70
N GLN A 86 -15.06 2.13 -1.30
CA GLN A 86 -14.97 0.67 -1.22
C GLN A 86 -14.02 0.19 -0.12
N ARG A 87 -13.34 1.13 0.57
CA ARG A 87 -12.36 0.89 1.63
C ARG A 87 -11.32 -0.16 1.26
N ARG A 88 -10.76 -0.03 0.05
CA ARG A 88 -9.78 -1.00 -0.46
C ARG A 88 -8.57 -0.34 -1.09
N ILE A 89 -7.44 -1.02 -0.96
CA ILE A 89 -6.24 -0.69 -1.72
C ILE A 89 -6.47 -1.11 -3.17
N VAL A 90 -6.25 -0.18 -4.09
CA VAL A 90 -6.39 -0.41 -5.54
C VAL A 90 -5.06 -0.40 -6.29
N ASP A 91 -4.02 0.22 -5.72
CA ASP A 91 -2.66 0.19 -6.26
C ASP A 91 -1.63 0.30 -5.12
N VAL A 92 -0.51 -0.39 -5.26
CA VAL A 92 0.67 -0.24 -4.40
C VAL A 92 1.89 -0.19 -5.29
N ARG A 93 2.73 0.83 -5.10
CA ARG A 93 3.96 1.00 -5.87
C ARG A 93 5.11 1.46 -4.99
N ARG A 94 6.26 0.80 -5.12
CA ARG A 94 7.53 1.29 -4.56
C ARG A 94 8.09 2.42 -5.43
N PHE A 95 8.49 3.54 -4.81
CA PHE A 95 9.10 4.69 -5.48
C PHE A 95 10.64 4.69 -5.40
N SER A 96 11.20 4.14 -4.32
CA SER A 96 12.65 4.01 -4.09
C SER A 96 12.95 2.85 -3.18
#